data_AF-A0ABD3MVV8-F1
#
_entry.id   AF-A0ABD3MVV8-F1
#
_cell.length_a   1.000
_cell.length_b   1.000
_cell.length_c   1.000
_cell.angle_alpha   90.00
_cell.angle_beta   90.00
_cell.angle_gamma   90.00
#
_symmetry.space_group_name_H-M   'P 1'
#
loop_
_entity.id
_entity.type
_entity.pdbx_description
1 polymer ?
#
loop_
_entity_poly.entity_id
_entity_poly.type
_entity_poly.pdbx_seq_one_letter_code
_entity_poly.pdbx_strand_id
1 'polypeptide(L)'
;MATSRQTTAGDVLVYIPNIIGYLRVTLTLTSIVLMICSPAYWIIAITCYVASFVGDLFDGMAARKYNQCSTFGGLIDMVTDRCSTAGLLCVLSREYSEEPALVLLFTMLIILDISSHWCQMYSTTSLQQHHKSADGNKGRFFLVRWYYMSYPFFGYCCVGAEFTYVALYILARVNVNSTKETEFYGIVKMGVEYFLMISGPACAVKQVVNVSQLCSSCYAVAEQDAKLKNK
;
A
#
# COMPACT_ATOMS: atom_id res chain seq x y z
N MET A 1 27.47 -29.16 22.03
CA MET A 1 26.26 -28.76 21.30
C MET A 1 25.68 -27.54 21.99
N ALA A 2 25.79 -26.35 21.39
CA ALA A 2 25.12 -25.17 21.94
C ALA A 2 23.61 -25.38 21.79
N THR A 3 22.89 -25.43 22.90
CA THR A 3 21.42 -25.43 22.92
C THR A 3 20.95 -24.13 22.26
N SER A 4 20.44 -24.21 21.03
CA SER A 4 19.83 -23.05 20.40
C SER A 4 18.68 -22.60 21.29
N ARG A 5 18.78 -21.39 21.84
CA ARG A 5 17.71 -20.78 22.63
C ARG A 5 16.41 -20.87 21.82
N GLN A 6 15.39 -21.52 22.38
CA GLN A 6 14.08 -21.58 21.74
C GLN A 6 13.55 -20.15 21.56
N THR A 7 13.19 -19.82 20.33
CA THR A 7 12.53 -18.55 20.01
C THR A 7 11.13 -18.56 20.62
N THR A 8 10.86 -17.57 21.45
CA THR A 8 9.54 -17.34 22.04
C THR A 8 8.71 -16.39 21.18
N ALA A 9 7.40 -16.33 21.43
CA ALA A 9 6.53 -15.33 20.80
C ALA A 9 7.01 -13.89 21.09
N GLY A 10 7.51 -13.64 22.31
CA GLY A 10 8.07 -12.35 22.69
C GLY A 10 9.28 -11.96 21.83
N ASP A 11 10.16 -12.92 21.53
CA ASP A 11 11.31 -12.68 20.65
C ASP A 11 10.86 -12.26 19.25
N VAL A 12 9.82 -12.91 18.70
CA VAL A 12 9.26 -12.56 17.37
C VAL A 12 8.68 -11.14 17.37
N LEU A 13 7.93 -10.76 18.40
CA LEU A 13 7.34 -9.41 18.50
C LEU A 13 8.41 -8.30 18.48
N VAL A 14 9.59 -8.57 19.02
CA VAL A 14 10.71 -7.61 19.07
C VAL A 14 11.77 -7.82 18.00
N TYR A 15 11.48 -8.62 16.97
CA TYR A 15 12.36 -8.70 15.81
C TYR A 15 12.59 -7.31 15.19
N ILE A 16 13.80 -7.07 14.70
CA ILE A 16 14.20 -5.81 14.07
C ILE A 16 13.21 -5.37 12.98
N PRO A 17 12.80 -6.23 12.01
CA PRO A 17 11.77 -5.85 11.04
C PRO A 17 10.43 -5.45 11.67
N ASN A 18 10.03 -6.08 12.77
CA ASN A 18 8.75 -5.79 13.42
C ASN A 18 8.79 -4.46 14.21
N ILE A 19 9.95 -4.12 14.79
CA ILE A 19 10.17 -2.80 15.39
C ILE A 19 10.08 -1.71 14.31
N ILE A 20 10.66 -1.94 13.12
CA ILE A 20 10.49 -1.03 11.98
C ILE A 20 9.01 -0.95 11.58
N GLY A 21 8.30 -2.07 11.53
CA GLY A 21 6.85 -2.12 11.30
C GLY A 21 6.05 -1.26 12.29
N TYR A 22 6.35 -1.33 13.58
CA TYR A 22 5.69 -0.48 14.58
C TYR A 22 6.00 1.01 14.40
N LEU A 23 7.24 1.34 14.05
CA LEU A 23 7.60 2.72 13.70
C LEU A 23 6.80 3.21 12.48
N ARG A 24 6.63 2.38 11.45
CA ARG A 24 5.77 2.70 10.29
C ARG A 24 4.34 2.99 10.70
N VAL A 25 3.75 2.16 11.57
CA VAL A 25 2.40 2.39 12.11
C VAL A 25 2.32 3.76 12.80
N THR A 26 3.27 4.09 13.67
CA THR A 26 3.30 5.40 14.35
C THR A 26 3.42 6.54 13.35
N LEU A 27 4.35 6.47 12.39
CA LEU A 27 4.54 7.50 11.37
C LEU A 27 3.30 7.71 10.50
N THR A 28 2.63 6.64 10.08
CA THR A 28 1.37 6.68 9.34
C THR A 28 0.27 7.38 10.14
N LEU A 29 0.09 7.00 11.42
CA LEU A 29 -0.91 7.61 12.28
C LEU A 29 -0.62 9.09 12.52
N THR A 30 0.63 9.44 12.83
CA THR A 30 1.05 10.84 12.98
C THR A 30 0.78 11.64 11.71
N SER A 31 1.09 11.08 10.53
CA SER A 31 0.78 11.73 9.25
C SER A 31 -0.70 12.03 9.12
N ILE A 32 -1.57 11.03 9.27
CA ILE A 32 -3.02 11.19 9.07
C ILE A 32 -3.60 12.20 10.09
N VAL A 33 -3.18 12.12 11.36
CA VAL A 33 -3.60 13.07 12.39
C VAL A 33 -3.19 14.50 12.03
N LEU A 34 -1.95 14.71 11.57
CA LEU A 34 -1.50 16.04 11.14
C LEU A 34 -2.26 16.54 9.91
N MET A 35 -2.53 15.67 8.92
CA MET A 35 -3.31 16.03 7.74
C MET A 35 -4.73 16.49 8.10
N ILE A 36 -5.37 15.84 9.07
CA ILE A 36 -6.76 16.11 9.45
C ILE A 36 -6.85 17.28 10.43
N CYS A 37 -6.15 17.16 11.57
CA CYS A 37 -6.31 18.03 12.74
C CYS A 37 -5.45 19.28 12.67
N SER A 38 -4.32 19.24 11.97
CA SER A 38 -3.35 20.34 11.94
C SER A 38 -2.85 20.66 10.51
N PRO A 39 -3.72 21.05 9.55
CA PRO A 39 -3.37 21.18 8.13
C PRO A 39 -2.29 22.22 7.80
N ALA A 40 -1.93 23.08 8.76
CA ALA A 40 -0.80 24.00 8.65
C ALA A 40 0.55 23.25 8.58
N TYR A 41 0.66 22.07 9.18
CA TYR A 41 1.87 21.24 9.23
C TYR A 41 1.91 20.17 8.13
N TRP A 42 1.29 20.42 6.99
CA TRP A 42 1.15 19.47 5.89
C TRP A 42 2.50 18.93 5.35
N ILE A 43 3.58 19.73 5.40
CA ILE A 43 4.93 19.30 5.02
C ILE A 43 5.45 18.21 5.97
N ILE A 44 5.27 18.39 7.29
CA ILE A 44 5.66 17.39 8.28
C ILE A 44 4.81 16.13 8.10
N ALA A 45 3.51 16.30 7.85
CA ALA A 45 2.60 15.18 7.62
C ALA A 45 3.05 14.32 6.43
N ILE A 46 3.35 14.93 5.27
CA ILE A 46 3.87 14.22 4.10
C ILE A 46 5.21 13.55 4.40
N THR A 47 6.09 14.22 5.14
CA THR A 47 7.40 13.66 5.51
C THR A 47 7.22 12.39 6.34
N CYS A 48 6.31 12.39 7.31
CA CYS A 48 5.97 11.21 8.09
C CYS A 48 5.37 10.10 7.21
N TYR A 49 4.47 10.43 6.29
CA TYR A 49 3.88 9.46 5.36
C TYR A 49 4.94 8.79 4.48
N VAL A 50 5.78 9.59 3.82
CA VAL A 50 6.84 9.09 2.93
C VAL A 50 7.88 8.31 3.71
N ALA A 51 8.24 8.73 4.93
CA ALA A 51 9.14 7.96 5.79
C ALA A 51 8.55 6.59 6.16
N SER A 52 7.24 6.51 6.44
CA SER A 52 6.55 5.24 6.68
C SER A 52 6.55 4.34 5.45
N PHE A 53 6.26 4.91 4.27
CA PHE A 53 6.28 4.19 2.99
C PHE A 53 7.66 3.65 2.65
N VAL A 54 8.72 4.45 2.79
CA VAL A 54 10.10 4.01 2.55
C VAL A 54 10.54 2.96 3.59
N GLY A 55 10.02 3.05 4.82
CA GLY A 55 10.24 2.06 5.87
C GLY A 55 9.88 0.63 5.49
N ASP A 56 8.90 0.44 4.61
CA ASP A 56 8.45 -0.85 4.07
C ASP A 56 9.59 -1.64 3.42
N LEU A 57 10.40 -0.95 2.63
CA LEU A 57 11.55 -1.57 1.98
C LEU A 57 12.57 -2.06 3.03
N PHE A 58 12.76 -1.27 4.08
CA PHE A 58 13.76 -1.52 5.11
C PHE A 58 13.38 -2.67 6.04
N ASP A 59 12.11 -2.85 6.40
CA ASP A 59 11.70 -4.00 7.21
C ASP A 59 11.89 -5.32 6.43
N GLY A 60 11.55 -5.36 5.15
CA GLY A 60 11.76 -6.54 4.31
C GLY A 60 13.24 -6.87 4.14
N MET A 61 14.07 -5.84 3.95
CA MET A 61 15.53 -5.99 3.90
C MET A 61 16.09 -6.51 5.23
N ALA A 62 15.65 -5.96 6.36
CA ALA A 62 16.08 -6.40 7.69
C ALA A 62 15.64 -7.85 7.97
N ALA A 63 14.41 -8.21 7.62
CA ALA A 63 13.89 -9.56 7.80
C ALA A 63 14.74 -10.62 7.06
N ARG A 64 15.12 -10.33 5.80
CA ARG A 64 15.98 -11.23 5.01
C ARG A 64 17.42 -11.24 5.53
N LYS A 65 17.98 -10.07 5.87
CA LYS A 65 19.38 -9.95 6.34
C LYS A 65 19.61 -10.65 7.68
N TYR A 66 18.66 -10.55 8.60
CA TYR A 66 18.78 -11.14 9.94
C TYR A 66 18.11 -12.51 10.07
N ASN A 67 17.59 -13.07 8.97
CA ASN A 67 16.83 -14.33 8.97
C ASN A 67 15.64 -14.30 9.97
N GLN A 68 14.96 -13.16 10.04
CA GLN A 68 13.83 -12.85 10.94
C GLN A 68 12.48 -12.77 10.20
N CYS A 69 12.38 -13.41 9.03
CA CYS A 69 11.11 -13.53 8.31
C CYS A 69 10.09 -14.29 9.18
N SER A 70 8.90 -13.70 9.37
CA SER A 70 7.85 -14.28 10.21
C SER A 70 6.46 -13.98 9.65
N THR A 71 5.49 -14.87 9.91
CA THR A 71 4.08 -14.65 9.54
C THR A 71 3.51 -13.42 10.23
N PHE A 72 3.92 -13.16 11.47
CA PHE A 72 3.53 -11.95 12.21
C PHE A 72 4.04 -10.68 11.53
N GLY A 73 5.30 -10.65 11.11
CA GLY A 73 5.85 -9.50 10.38
C GLY A 73 5.11 -9.25 9.07
N GLY A 74 4.83 -10.31 8.30
CA GLY A 74 4.03 -10.19 7.07
C GLY A 74 2.58 -9.74 7.31
N LEU A 75 1.99 -10.06 8.47
CA LEU A 75 0.67 -9.57 8.86
C LEU A 75 0.69 -8.07 9.14
N ILE A 76 1.62 -7.61 9.99
CA ILE A 76 1.73 -6.18 10.36
C ILE A 76 2.05 -5.34 9.14
N ASP A 77 2.94 -5.81 8.27
CA ASP A 77 3.28 -5.20 6.98
C ASP A 77 2.02 -4.95 6.13
N MET A 78 1.28 -6.02 5.82
CA MET A 78 0.06 -5.93 5.01
C MET A 78 -1.02 -5.06 5.64
N VAL A 79 -1.22 -5.12 6.95
CA VAL A 79 -2.21 -4.26 7.63
C VAL A 79 -1.79 -2.79 7.56
N THR A 80 -0.51 -2.50 7.81
CA THR A 80 0.02 -1.13 7.83
C THR A 80 -0.13 -0.46 6.45
N ASP A 81 0.20 -1.17 5.37
CA ASP A 81 0.03 -0.70 3.99
C ASP A 81 -1.42 -0.34 3.65
N ARG A 82 -2.37 -1.21 4.00
CA ARG A 82 -3.78 -0.99 3.68
C ARG A 82 -4.35 0.16 4.51
N CYS A 83 -3.98 0.24 5.78
CA CYS A 83 -4.39 1.35 6.65
C CYS A 83 -3.78 2.70 6.22
N SER A 84 -2.52 2.73 5.77
CA SER A 84 -1.90 3.97 5.30
C SER A 84 -2.55 4.48 4.01
N THR A 85 -2.77 3.59 3.04
CA THR A 85 -3.42 3.92 1.76
C THR A 85 -4.86 4.38 1.98
N ALA A 86 -5.64 3.61 2.74
CA ALA A 86 -7.03 3.95 3.04
C ALA A 86 -7.14 5.26 3.83
N GLY A 87 -6.24 5.48 4.80
CA GLY A 87 -6.19 6.72 5.57
C GLY A 87 -5.90 7.94 4.69
N LEU A 88 -4.95 7.84 3.76
CA LEU A 88 -4.64 8.91 2.82
C LEU A 88 -5.80 9.16 1.84
N LEU A 89 -6.45 8.11 1.33
CA LEU A 89 -7.64 8.26 0.49
C LEU A 89 -8.81 8.92 1.24
N CYS A 90 -9.01 8.61 2.53
CA CYS A 90 -9.98 9.31 3.38
C CYS A 90 -9.64 10.80 3.53
N VAL A 91 -8.36 11.14 3.71
CA VAL A 91 -7.90 12.54 3.74
C VAL A 91 -8.19 13.22 2.39
N LEU A 92 -7.92 12.55 1.27
CA LEU A 92 -8.23 13.09 -0.06
C LEU A 92 -9.74 13.30 -0.27
N SER A 93 -10.59 12.37 0.16
CA SER A 93 -12.04 12.54 0.14
C SER A 93 -12.50 13.79 0.91
N ARG A 94 -11.81 14.16 1.98
CA ARG A 94 -12.06 15.41 2.72
C ARG A 94 -11.56 16.63 1.95
N GLU A 95 -10.33 16.60 1.43
CA GLU A 95 -9.76 17.78 0.73
C GLU A 95 -10.48 18.08 -0.60
N TYR A 96 -11.09 17.08 -1.25
CA TYR A 96 -11.87 17.21 -2.47
C TYR A 96 -13.39 17.07 -2.23
N SER A 97 -13.88 17.45 -1.04
CA SER A 97 -15.29 17.26 -0.64
C SER A 97 -16.32 17.94 -1.55
N GLU A 98 -15.91 19.01 -2.24
CA GLU A 98 -16.75 19.77 -3.19
C GLU A 98 -17.00 19.02 -4.50
N GLU A 99 -16.28 17.93 -4.76
CA GLU A 99 -16.32 17.14 -6.00
C GLU A 99 -16.85 15.71 -5.73
N PRO A 100 -18.18 15.48 -5.75
CA PRO A 100 -18.77 14.19 -5.38
C PRO A 100 -18.23 13.00 -6.18
N ALA A 101 -17.88 13.22 -7.46
CA ALA A 101 -17.31 12.19 -8.31
C ALA A 101 -15.93 11.71 -7.81
N LEU A 102 -15.08 12.62 -7.29
CA LEU A 102 -13.79 12.28 -6.72
C LEU A 102 -13.94 11.58 -5.38
N VAL A 103 -14.86 12.03 -4.52
CA VAL A 103 -15.17 11.35 -3.25
C VAL A 103 -15.63 9.92 -3.50
N LEU A 104 -16.51 9.71 -4.48
CA LEU A 104 -16.94 8.37 -4.88
C LEU A 104 -15.76 7.54 -5.41
N LEU A 105 -14.91 8.12 -6.27
CA LEU A 105 -13.72 7.44 -6.77
C LEU A 105 -12.81 6.98 -5.63
N PHE A 106 -12.41 7.86 -4.71
CA PHE A 106 -11.55 7.51 -3.58
C PHE A 106 -12.18 6.44 -2.69
N THR A 107 -13.49 6.52 -2.45
CA THR A 107 -14.23 5.50 -1.69
C THR A 107 -14.18 4.14 -2.40
N MET A 108 -14.38 4.11 -3.72
CA MET A 108 -14.28 2.88 -4.51
C MET A 108 -12.86 2.31 -4.53
N LEU A 109 -11.83 3.17 -4.54
CA LEU A 109 -10.43 2.75 -4.45
C LEU A 109 -10.13 2.07 -3.11
N ILE A 110 -10.64 2.61 -1.99
CA ILE A 110 -10.52 1.97 -0.66
C ILE A 110 -11.15 0.58 -0.67
N ILE A 111 -12.39 0.48 -1.17
CA ILE A 111 -13.13 -0.80 -1.23
C ILE A 111 -12.36 -1.82 -2.09
N LEU A 112 -11.87 -1.40 -3.26
CA LEU A 112 -11.12 -2.25 -4.17
C LEU A 112 -9.80 -2.71 -3.55
N ASP A 113 -9.03 -1.81 -2.94
CA ASP A 113 -7.74 -2.13 -2.33
C ASP A 113 -7.89 -3.15 -1.19
N ILE A 114 -8.81 -2.89 -0.26
CA ILE A 114 -9.06 -3.80 0.88
C ILE A 114 -9.58 -5.16 0.40
N SER A 115 -10.58 -5.18 -0.49
CA SER A 115 -11.20 -6.44 -0.95
C SER A 115 -10.23 -7.30 -1.77
N SER A 116 -9.50 -6.70 -2.72
CA SER A 116 -8.54 -7.43 -3.57
C SER A 116 -7.42 -8.07 -2.74
N HIS A 117 -6.82 -7.32 -1.82
CA HIS A 117 -5.77 -7.82 -0.94
C HIS A 117 -6.29 -8.85 0.07
N TRP A 118 -7.48 -8.66 0.64
CA TRP A 118 -8.08 -9.64 1.55
C TRP A 118 -8.31 -10.98 0.87
N CYS A 119 -8.94 -10.98 -0.32
CA CYS A 119 -9.15 -12.20 -1.11
C CYS A 119 -7.82 -12.84 -1.52
N GLN A 120 -6.80 -12.05 -1.86
CA GLN A 120 -5.48 -12.56 -2.20
C GLN A 120 -4.79 -13.22 -1.00
N MET A 121 -4.85 -12.61 0.19
CA MET A 121 -4.30 -13.17 1.42
C MET A 121 -5.01 -14.46 1.83
N TYR A 122 -6.34 -14.47 1.76
CA TYR A 122 -7.15 -15.64 2.07
C TYR A 122 -6.85 -16.79 1.12
N SER A 123 -6.95 -16.57 -0.21
CA SER A 123 -6.65 -17.61 -1.21
C SER A 123 -5.27 -18.21 -1.01
N THR A 124 -4.27 -17.38 -0.75
CA THR A 124 -2.88 -17.80 -0.54
C THR A 124 -2.72 -18.66 0.72
N THR A 125 -3.36 -18.24 1.82
CA THR A 125 -3.30 -18.96 3.10
C THR A 125 -4.04 -20.30 3.02
N SER A 126 -5.25 -20.30 2.45
CA SER A 126 -6.09 -21.50 2.28
C SER A 126 -5.48 -22.52 1.31
N LEU A 127 -4.66 -22.05 0.35
CA LEU A 127 -3.94 -22.90 -0.60
C LEU A 127 -2.53 -23.29 -0.13
N GLN A 128 -2.06 -22.81 1.04
CA GLN A 128 -0.67 -22.96 1.51
C GLN A 128 0.40 -22.51 0.49
N GLN A 129 0.10 -21.51 -0.33
CA GLN A 129 1.04 -20.95 -1.32
C GLN A 129 1.59 -19.60 -0.84
N HIS A 130 2.64 -19.04 -1.47
CA HIS A 130 3.11 -17.68 -1.19
C HIS A 130 2.54 -16.70 -2.25
N HIS A 131 1.85 -15.62 -1.82
CA HIS A 131 1.07 -14.70 -2.68
C HIS A 131 1.89 -13.88 -3.70
N LYS A 132 3.22 -13.84 -3.56
CA LYS A 132 4.17 -13.15 -4.47
C LYS A 132 5.13 -14.13 -5.18
N SER A 133 4.96 -15.44 -5.02
CA SER A 133 5.84 -16.47 -5.60
C SER A 133 5.36 -16.94 -6.98
N ALA A 134 6.30 -17.38 -7.84
CA ALA A 134 5.97 -17.94 -9.15
C ALA A 134 5.05 -19.17 -9.06
N ASP A 135 5.19 -19.98 -7.99
CA ASP A 135 4.35 -21.16 -7.75
C ASP A 135 2.93 -20.81 -7.30
N GLY A 136 2.76 -19.75 -6.49
CA GLY A 136 1.45 -19.21 -6.09
C GLY A 136 0.66 -18.52 -7.23
N ASN A 137 1.32 -18.32 -8.37
CA ASN A 137 0.76 -17.68 -9.57
C ASN A 137 0.47 -18.66 -10.72
N LYS A 138 0.80 -19.95 -10.61
CA LYS A 138 0.65 -20.93 -11.70
C LYS A 138 -0.81 -21.13 -12.18
N GLY A 139 -1.81 -20.83 -11.33
CA GLY A 139 -3.24 -20.87 -11.66
C GLY A 139 -3.94 -19.51 -11.74
N ARG A 140 -3.22 -18.40 -11.61
CA ARG A 140 -3.82 -17.05 -11.64
C ARG A 140 -4.00 -16.52 -13.06
N PHE A 141 -4.91 -15.57 -13.23
CA PHE A 141 -5.18 -14.93 -14.52
C PHE A 141 -3.91 -14.35 -15.16
N PHE A 142 -3.86 -14.36 -16.49
CA PHE A 142 -2.68 -13.94 -17.28
C PHE A 142 -2.15 -12.56 -16.88
N LEU A 143 -3.04 -11.58 -16.68
CA LEU A 143 -2.66 -10.21 -16.31
C LEU A 143 -1.89 -10.18 -14.98
N VAL A 144 -2.35 -10.92 -13.98
CA VAL A 144 -1.70 -11.01 -12.66
C VAL A 144 -0.32 -11.66 -12.79
N ARG A 145 -0.22 -12.74 -13.58
CA ARG A 145 1.05 -13.42 -13.83
C ARG A 145 2.06 -12.50 -14.51
N TRP A 146 1.65 -11.85 -15.60
CA TRP A 146 2.49 -10.93 -16.35
C TRP A 146 2.96 -9.75 -15.50
N TYR A 147 2.05 -9.19 -14.69
CA TYR A 147 2.37 -8.11 -13.75
C TYR A 147 3.49 -8.47 -12.77
N TYR A 148 3.49 -9.69 -12.22
CA TYR A 148 4.54 -10.15 -11.31
C TYR A 148 5.81 -10.64 -12.02
N MET A 149 5.81 -10.85 -13.34
CA MET A 149 7.04 -11.20 -14.07
C MET A 149 7.98 -10.00 -14.24
N SER A 150 7.44 -8.79 -14.38
CA SER A 150 8.23 -7.58 -14.54
C SER A 150 8.36 -6.83 -13.21
N TYR A 151 9.39 -7.16 -12.43
CA TYR A 151 9.61 -6.54 -11.11
C TYR A 151 9.78 -5.01 -11.16
N PRO A 152 10.49 -4.42 -12.14
CA PRO A 152 10.57 -2.96 -12.26
C PRO A 152 9.22 -2.30 -12.54
N PHE A 153 8.38 -2.93 -13.38
CA PHE A 153 7.04 -2.44 -13.69
C PHE A 153 6.09 -2.56 -12.49
N PHE A 154 6.14 -3.69 -11.78
CA PHE A 154 5.47 -3.87 -10.50
C PHE A 154 5.82 -2.75 -9.51
N GLY A 155 7.11 -2.47 -9.33
CA GLY A 155 7.60 -1.40 -8.46
C GLY A 155 7.10 -0.03 -8.89
N TYR A 156 7.16 0.28 -10.19
CA TYR A 156 6.63 1.53 -10.74
C TYR A 156 5.13 1.71 -10.47
N CYS A 157 4.31 0.68 -10.65
CA CYS A 157 2.87 0.76 -10.37
C CYS A 157 2.57 0.94 -8.88
N CYS A 158 3.27 0.23 -7.99
CA CYS A 158 3.05 0.37 -6.55
C CYS A 158 3.50 1.74 -6.04
N VAL A 159 4.73 2.17 -6.36
CA VAL A 159 5.25 3.49 -5.97
C VAL A 159 4.43 4.60 -6.62
N GLY A 160 4.12 4.45 -7.92
CA GLY A 160 3.35 5.44 -8.66
C GLY A 160 1.94 5.63 -8.14
N ALA A 161 1.29 4.56 -7.64
CA ALA A 161 -0.02 4.67 -6.99
C ALA A 161 0.06 5.53 -5.72
N GLU A 162 0.95 5.19 -4.78
CA GLU A 162 1.09 5.93 -3.52
C GLU A 162 1.50 7.38 -3.73
N PHE A 163 2.46 7.61 -4.61
CA PHE A 163 2.92 8.97 -4.89
C PHE A 163 1.88 9.79 -5.67
N THR A 164 0.96 9.17 -6.40
CA THR A 164 -0.20 9.88 -6.99
C THR A 164 -1.08 10.46 -5.89
N TYR A 165 -1.38 9.68 -4.84
CA TYR A 165 -2.19 10.16 -3.73
C TYR A 165 -1.49 11.27 -2.93
N VAL A 166 -0.18 11.13 -2.69
CA VAL A 166 0.63 12.18 -2.06
C VAL A 166 0.63 13.45 -2.92
N ALA A 167 0.80 13.33 -4.23
CA ALA A 167 0.78 14.46 -5.16
C ALA A 167 -0.59 15.16 -5.20
N LEU A 168 -1.70 14.40 -5.20
CA LEU A 168 -3.05 14.96 -5.10
C LEU A 168 -3.27 15.72 -3.78
N TYR A 169 -2.71 15.23 -2.68
CA TYR A 169 -2.76 15.93 -1.39
C TYR A 169 -1.97 17.24 -1.45
N ILE A 170 -0.73 17.21 -1.97
CA ILE A 170 0.09 18.42 -2.15
C ILE A 170 -0.64 19.44 -3.02
N LEU A 171 -1.24 18.99 -4.13
CA LEU A 171 -1.99 19.86 -5.04
C LEU A 171 -3.15 20.56 -4.32
N ALA A 172 -3.91 19.84 -3.49
CA ALA A 172 -4.98 20.42 -2.68
C ALA A 172 -4.43 21.49 -1.72
N ARG A 173 -3.33 21.20 -1.01
CA ARG A 173 -2.70 22.17 -0.08
C ARG A 173 -2.14 23.40 -0.79
N VAL A 174 -1.51 23.21 -1.95
CA VAL A 174 -0.95 24.30 -2.76
C VAL A 174 -2.05 25.18 -3.33
N ASN A 175 -3.15 24.60 -3.84
CA ASN A 175 -4.28 25.37 -4.37
C ASN A 175 -4.93 26.26 -3.29
N VAL A 176 -5.10 25.74 -2.06
CA VAL A 176 -5.60 26.54 -0.94
C VAL A 176 -4.66 27.70 -0.61
N ASN A 177 -3.34 27.47 -0.59
CA ASN A 177 -2.34 28.47 -0.22
C ASN A 177 -1.98 29.45 -1.36
N SER A 178 -2.22 29.08 -2.63
CA SER A 178 -1.88 29.88 -3.81
C SER A 178 -2.70 31.18 -3.90
N THR A 179 -3.82 31.28 -3.18
CA THR A 179 -4.58 32.54 -3.05
C THR A 179 -3.82 33.65 -2.31
N LYS A 180 -2.66 33.35 -1.71
CA LYS A 180 -1.79 34.31 -1.01
C LYS A 180 -0.62 34.84 -1.85
N GLU A 181 -0.71 34.78 -3.18
CA GLU A 181 0.22 35.36 -4.16
C GLU A 181 1.72 35.18 -3.82
N THR A 182 2.23 33.96 -3.94
CA THR A 182 3.69 33.72 -3.90
C THR A 182 4.11 32.86 -5.09
N GLU A 183 5.06 33.34 -5.88
CA GLU A 183 5.64 32.67 -7.06
C GLU A 183 6.05 31.21 -6.77
N PHE A 184 6.52 30.94 -5.55
CA PHE A 184 6.86 29.62 -5.05
C PHE A 184 5.73 28.59 -5.22
N TYR A 185 4.48 28.91 -4.84
CA TYR A 185 3.36 27.98 -4.93
C TYR A 185 2.97 27.68 -6.38
N GLY A 186 3.17 28.63 -7.29
CA GLY A 186 2.98 28.42 -8.72
C GLY A 186 3.98 27.39 -9.29
N ILE A 187 5.26 27.50 -8.92
CA ILE A 187 6.29 26.55 -9.35
C ILE A 187 6.02 25.15 -8.80
N VAL A 188 5.68 25.04 -7.51
CA VAL A 188 5.35 23.75 -6.89
C VAL A 188 4.12 23.13 -7.54
N LYS A 189 3.07 23.92 -7.82
CA LYS A 189 1.87 23.45 -8.51
C LYS A 189 2.20 22.83 -9.86
N MET A 190 2.93 23.56 -10.72
CA MET A 190 3.33 23.05 -12.03
C MET A 190 4.13 21.75 -11.90
N GLY A 191 5.09 21.70 -10.97
CA GLY A 191 5.89 20.50 -10.74
C GLY A 191 5.04 19.28 -10.33
N VAL A 192 4.05 19.49 -9.46
CA VAL A 192 3.12 18.43 -9.02
C VAL A 192 2.21 17.96 -10.15
N GLU A 193 1.72 18.88 -10.99
CA GLU A 193 0.90 18.53 -12.16
C GLU A 193 1.68 17.68 -13.18
N TYR A 194 2.93 18.06 -13.50
CA TYR A 194 3.80 17.24 -14.34
C TYR A 194 4.09 15.87 -13.72
N PHE A 195 4.31 15.82 -12.40
CA PHE A 195 4.51 14.56 -11.70
C PHE A 195 3.28 13.65 -11.79
N LEU A 196 2.08 14.21 -11.63
CA LEU A 196 0.81 13.48 -11.77
C LEU A 196 0.61 12.92 -13.18
N MET A 197 1.08 13.58 -14.22
CA MET A 197 1.04 13.03 -15.59
C MET A 197 1.86 11.75 -15.73
N ILE A 198 2.91 11.57 -14.90
CA ILE A 198 3.78 10.40 -14.90
C ILE A 198 3.26 9.33 -13.93
N SER A 199 2.83 9.72 -12.73
CA SER A 199 2.40 8.78 -11.68
C SER A 199 0.95 8.30 -11.86
N GLY A 200 0.07 9.16 -12.39
CA GLY A 200 -1.35 8.88 -12.58
C GLY A 200 -1.63 7.65 -13.45
N PRO A 201 -0.97 7.48 -14.62
CA PRO A 201 -1.09 6.26 -15.41
C PRO A 201 -0.66 5.00 -14.65
N ALA A 202 0.40 5.09 -13.84
CA ALA A 202 0.86 3.99 -12.99
C ALA A 202 -0.23 3.56 -11.99
N CYS A 203 -0.85 4.55 -11.34
CA CYS A 203 -1.97 4.35 -10.43
C CYS A 203 -3.15 3.68 -11.13
N ALA A 204 -3.56 4.18 -12.30
CA ALA A 204 -4.67 3.62 -13.07
C ALA A 204 -4.42 2.14 -13.44
N VAL A 205 -3.22 1.81 -13.93
CA VAL A 205 -2.83 0.42 -14.22
C VAL A 205 -2.87 -0.43 -12.95
N LYS A 206 -2.38 0.08 -11.82
CA LYS A 206 -2.43 -0.62 -10.54
C LYS A 206 -3.87 -0.97 -10.14
N GLN A 207 -4.83 -0.09 -10.38
CA GLN A 207 -6.24 -0.39 -10.06
C GLN A 207 -6.84 -1.46 -10.98
N VAL A 208 -6.51 -1.45 -12.28
CA VAL A 208 -6.91 -2.54 -13.20
C VAL A 208 -6.34 -3.88 -12.73
N VAL A 209 -5.09 -3.89 -12.28
CA VAL A 209 -4.45 -5.08 -11.73
C VAL A 209 -5.15 -5.53 -10.44
N ASN A 210 -5.51 -4.61 -9.54
CA ASN A 210 -6.23 -4.93 -8.29
C ASN A 210 -7.59 -5.61 -8.57
N VAL A 211 -8.34 -5.15 -9.58
CA VAL A 211 -9.57 -5.82 -10.03
C VAL A 211 -9.29 -7.24 -10.51
N SER A 212 -8.28 -7.42 -11.36
CA SER A 212 -7.91 -8.77 -11.83
C SER A 212 -7.42 -9.67 -10.70
N GLN A 213 -6.75 -9.12 -9.69
CA GLN A 213 -6.29 -9.85 -8.50
C GLN A 213 -7.47 -10.33 -7.66
N LEU A 214 -8.47 -9.48 -7.46
CA LEU A 214 -9.71 -9.83 -6.77
C LEU A 214 -10.40 -11.01 -7.46
N CYS A 215 -10.72 -10.87 -8.76
CA CYS A 215 -11.41 -11.92 -9.51
C CYS A 215 -10.61 -13.24 -9.54
N SER A 216 -9.31 -13.15 -9.80
CA SER A 216 -8.44 -14.33 -9.84
C SER A 216 -8.35 -15.04 -8.48
N SER A 217 -8.37 -14.30 -7.37
CA SER A 217 -8.32 -14.88 -6.03
C SER A 217 -9.61 -15.60 -5.69
N CYS A 218 -10.77 -15.00 -6.01
CA CYS A 218 -12.07 -15.63 -5.80
C CYS A 218 -12.22 -16.91 -6.63
N TYR A 219 -11.77 -16.89 -7.89
CA TYR A 219 -11.81 -18.07 -8.74
C TYR A 219 -10.94 -19.21 -8.18
N ALA A 220 -9.73 -18.90 -7.70
CA ALA A 220 -8.82 -19.90 -7.14
C ALA A 220 -9.41 -20.63 -5.92
N VAL A 221 -10.11 -19.91 -5.05
CA VAL A 221 -10.81 -20.50 -3.89
C VAL A 221 -11.97 -21.40 -4.36
N ALA A 222 -12.80 -20.92 -5.29
CA ALA A 222 -13.90 -21.70 -5.84
C ALA A 222 -13.43 -22.98 -6.54
N GLU A 223 -12.28 -22.93 -7.24
CA GLU A 223 -11.65 -24.09 -7.86
C GLU A 223 -11.19 -25.12 -6.82
N GLN A 224 -10.64 -24.67 -5.70
CA GLN A 224 -10.26 -25.55 -4.58
C GLN A 224 -11.49 -26.25 -3.98
N ASP A 225 -12.57 -25.50 -3.74
CA ASP A 225 -13.82 -26.06 -3.20
C ASP A 225 -14.42 -27.10 -4.15
N ALA A 226 -14.39 -26.83 -5.46
CA ALA A 226 -14.83 -27.79 -6.47
C ALA A 226 -13.98 -29.07 -6.45
N LYS A 227 -12.66 -28.97 -6.29
CA LYS A 227 -11.76 -30.12 -6.16
C LYS A 227 -12.03 -30.94 -4.90
N LEU A 228 -12.39 -30.29 -3.79
CA LEU A 228 -12.72 -30.98 -2.54
C LEU A 228 -14.06 -31.73 -2.62
N LYS A 229 -15.06 -31.19 -3.33
CA LYS A 229 -16.36 -31.85 -3.52
C LYS A 229 -16.33 -33.03 -4.50
N ASN A 230 -15.39 -33.04 -5.43
CA ASN A 230 -15.23 -34.10 -6.44
C ASN A 230 -14.24 -35.20 -6.00
N LYS A 231 -13.80 -35.19 -4.74
CA LYS A 231 -13.07 -36.28 -4.08
C LYS A 231 -14.02 -37.14 -3.27
#